data_AF-A0A453GT67-F1
#
_entry.id   AF-A0A453GT67-F1
#
_cell.length_a   1.000
_cell.length_b   1.000
_cell.length_c   1.000
_cell.angle_alpha   90.00
_cell.angle_beta   90.00
_cell.angle_gamma   90.00
#
_symmetry.space_group_name_H-M   'P 1'
#
loop_
_entity.id
_entity.type
_entity.pdbx_description
1 polymer ?
#
loop_
_entity_poly.entity_id
_entity_poly.type
_entity_poly.pdbx_seq_one_letter_code
_entity_poly.pdbx_strand_id
1 'polypeptide(L)'
;WKWWEEFERGLANPPTPEELREREESWEKFCSESWERFRERWIDVWSHGKIPFDAVTQIPCMRFTDANFRRPGFPYMVMPEDTLQIVSVQVKDLTGGLQWPLDVYGVVAVRDGVDRMRNVAFSRERDDCQSINEQDSYLTLTGPSRGVVMSHDNSHLEVKLKVKGTTESEDKDLNKFVDSYRMGSWGCLSYNVVLVGKKAER
;
A
#
# COMPACT_ATOMS: atom_id res chain seq x y z
N TRP A 1 23.31 -16.61 -7.04
CA TRP A 1 23.57 -18.06 -7.18
C TRP A 1 22.69 -18.86 -6.23
N LYS A 2 22.84 -18.81 -4.90
CA LYS A 2 21.90 -19.48 -3.95
C LYS A 2 20.43 -19.09 -4.11
N TRP A 3 20.14 -17.80 -4.32
CA TRP A 3 18.78 -17.32 -4.53
C TRP A 3 18.14 -17.86 -5.81
N TRP A 4 18.92 -18.02 -6.90
CA TRP A 4 18.42 -18.57 -8.15
C TRP A 4 18.09 -20.06 -8.02
N GLU A 5 18.94 -20.82 -7.32
CA GLU A 5 18.70 -22.24 -7.01
C GLU A 5 17.47 -22.42 -6.11
N GLU A 6 17.25 -21.53 -5.13
CA GLU A 6 16.04 -21.54 -4.29
C GLU A 6 14.77 -21.20 -5.06
N PHE A 7 14.85 -20.25 -5.99
CA PHE A 7 13.74 -19.88 -6.87
C PHE A 7 13.36 -21.03 -7.82
N GLU A 8 14.34 -21.65 -8.50
CA GLU A 8 14.09 -22.81 -9.37
C GLU A 8 13.53 -24.00 -8.58
N ARG A 9 14.01 -24.23 -7.36
CA ARG A 9 13.47 -25.25 -6.46
C ARG A 9 12.02 -24.96 -6.05
N GLY A 10 11.67 -23.68 -5.86
CA GLY A 10 10.30 -23.24 -5.58
C GLY A 10 9.34 -23.44 -6.75
N LEU A 11 9.82 -23.29 -7.99
CA LEU A 11 9.02 -23.60 -9.18
C LEU A 11 8.82 -25.11 -9.38
N ALA A 12 9.84 -25.92 -9.08
CA ALA A 12 9.78 -27.37 -9.22
C ALA A 12 8.88 -28.04 -8.16
N ASN A 13 8.82 -27.47 -6.95
CA ASN A 13 7.99 -27.93 -5.85
C ASN A 13 7.14 -26.75 -5.34
N PRO A 14 6.01 -26.45 -5.98
CA PRO A 14 5.13 -25.38 -5.52
C PRO A 14 4.62 -25.72 -4.11
N PRO A 15 4.64 -24.75 -3.18
CA PRO A 15 4.16 -24.94 -1.82
C PRO A 15 2.68 -25.32 -1.84
N THR A 16 2.32 -26.21 -0.93
CA THR A 16 0.94 -26.60 -0.68
C THR A 16 0.12 -25.40 -0.18
N PRO A 17 -1.21 -25.42 -0.31
CA PRO A 17 -2.07 -24.37 0.25
C PRO A 17 -1.88 -24.14 1.75
N GLU A 18 -1.48 -25.17 2.51
CA GLU A 18 -1.18 -25.06 3.95
C GLU A 18 0.13 -24.35 4.20
N GLU A 19 1.20 -24.70 3.49
CA GLU A 19 2.49 -23.98 3.58
C GLU A 19 2.37 -22.52 3.11
N LEU A 20 1.51 -22.25 2.13
CA LEU A 20 1.18 -20.88 1.73
C LEU A 20 0.49 -20.11 2.85
N ARG A 21 -0.51 -20.71 3.50
CA ARG A 21 -1.22 -20.11 4.65
C ARG A 21 -0.29 -19.87 5.83
N GLU A 22 0.53 -20.85 6.22
CA GLU A 22 1.50 -20.69 7.32
C GLU A 22 2.52 -19.59 7.01
N ARG A 23 2.96 -19.50 5.74
CA ARG A 23 3.87 -18.45 5.29
C ARG A 23 3.20 -17.07 5.28
N GLU A 24 1.93 -16.99 4.88
CA GLU A 24 1.11 -15.78 4.98
C GLU A 24 0.91 -15.35 6.43
N GLU A 25 0.49 -16.24 7.33
CA GLU A 25 0.30 -15.95 8.77
C GLU A 25 1.61 -15.51 9.44
N SER A 26 2.73 -16.15 9.10
CA SER A 26 4.07 -15.76 9.55
C SER A 26 4.43 -14.36 9.04
N TRP A 27 4.10 -14.06 7.78
CA TRP A 27 4.28 -12.74 7.19
C TRP A 27 3.38 -11.70 7.88
N GLU A 28 2.09 -11.98 8.07
CA GLU A 28 1.16 -11.09 8.76
C GLU A 28 1.64 -10.75 10.16
N LYS A 29 2.12 -11.75 10.91
CA LYS A 29 2.73 -11.55 12.23
C LYS A 29 4.04 -10.75 12.19
N PHE A 30 4.84 -10.90 11.13
CA PHE A 30 6.03 -10.08 10.90
C PHE A 30 5.68 -8.64 10.45
N CYS A 31 4.58 -8.49 9.70
CA CYS A 31 4.04 -7.25 9.16
C CYS A 31 3.19 -6.45 10.14
N SER A 32 2.73 -7.04 11.25
CA SER A 32 1.76 -6.46 12.17
C SER A 32 2.35 -5.34 13.04
N GLU A 33 2.95 -4.35 12.38
CA GLU A 33 3.37 -3.10 12.98
C GLU A 33 2.17 -2.15 13.03
N SER A 34 1.96 -1.47 14.17
CA SER A 34 0.93 -0.45 14.25
C SER A 34 1.27 0.73 13.33
N TRP A 35 0.25 1.46 12.89
CA TRP A 35 0.45 2.63 12.04
C TRP A 35 1.37 3.67 12.69
N GLU A 36 1.26 3.86 14.01
CA GLU A 36 2.08 4.77 14.81
C GLU A 36 3.55 4.36 14.79
N ARG A 37 3.82 3.07 15.06
CA ARG A 37 5.18 2.54 15.09
C ARG A 37 5.81 2.58 13.70
N PHE A 38 5.04 2.26 12.66
CA PHE A 38 5.47 2.46 11.27
C PHE A 38 5.86 3.91 11.00
N ARG A 39 5.02 4.88 11.40
CA ARG A 39 5.29 6.30 11.21
C ARG A 39 6.59 6.72 11.91
N GLU A 40 6.78 6.34 13.16
CA GLU A 40 7.99 6.66 13.93
C GLU A 40 9.24 6.07 13.26
N ARG A 41 9.19 4.79 12.91
CA ARG A 41 10.27 4.11 12.18
C ARG A 41 10.56 4.78 10.84
N TRP A 42 9.51 5.18 10.11
CA TRP A 42 9.69 5.86 8.82
C TRP A 42 10.40 7.21 9.02
N ILE A 43 10.00 7.97 10.03
CA ILE A 43 10.61 9.26 10.36
C ILE A 43 12.08 9.07 10.72
N ASP A 44 12.39 8.10 11.57
CA ASP A 44 13.76 7.80 12.00
C ASP A 44 14.67 7.39 10.82
N VAL A 45 14.20 6.49 9.96
CA VAL A 45 15.04 5.87 8.92
C VAL A 45 15.09 6.69 7.64
N TRP A 46 13.97 7.28 7.20
CA TRP A 46 13.82 7.83 5.85
C TRP A 46 13.49 9.32 5.78
N SER A 47 13.07 9.97 6.86
CA SER A 47 12.80 11.43 6.79
C SER A 47 14.06 12.24 6.52
N HIS A 48 15.23 11.73 6.95
CA HIS A 48 16.50 12.46 7.01
C HIS A 48 16.36 13.83 7.71
N GLY A 49 15.39 13.99 8.60
CA GLY A 49 15.04 15.26 9.26
C GLY A 49 14.51 16.35 8.32
N LYS A 50 14.20 16.04 7.06
CA LYS A 50 13.85 17.02 6.02
C LYS A 50 12.55 16.69 5.29
N ILE A 51 12.21 15.42 5.15
CA ILE A 51 11.05 14.96 4.39
C ILE A 51 9.90 14.73 5.37
N PRO A 52 8.81 15.50 5.28
CA PRO A 52 7.61 15.25 6.08
C PRO A 52 7.09 13.82 5.84
N PHE A 53 6.55 13.18 6.87
CA PHE A 53 5.97 11.84 6.71
C PHE A 53 4.88 11.82 5.64
N ASP A 54 4.05 12.86 5.58
CA ASP A 54 2.96 13.03 4.62
C ASP A 54 3.40 13.49 3.22
N ALA A 55 4.70 13.63 2.95
CA ALA A 55 5.21 14.00 1.65
C ALA A 55 4.75 13.04 0.54
N VAL A 56 4.32 13.62 -0.59
CA VAL A 56 3.87 12.92 -1.79
C VAL A 56 5.01 12.86 -2.80
N THR A 57 5.15 11.72 -3.48
CA THR A 57 6.15 11.51 -4.53
C THR A 57 6.07 12.61 -5.59
N GLN A 58 7.24 13.16 -5.95
CA GLN A 58 7.38 14.13 -7.04
C GLN A 58 7.84 13.46 -8.34
N ILE A 59 7.95 12.13 -8.35
CA ILE A 59 8.39 11.37 -9.51
C ILE A 59 7.20 11.25 -10.49
N PRO A 60 7.34 11.71 -11.74
CA PRO A 60 6.24 11.67 -12.70
C PRO A 60 5.98 10.24 -13.19
N CYS A 61 4.80 10.04 -13.79
CA CYS A 61 4.49 8.82 -14.51
C CYS A 61 5.58 8.52 -15.55
N MET A 62 5.81 7.24 -15.82
CA MET A 62 6.70 6.78 -16.89
C MET A 62 8.18 7.21 -16.77
N ARG A 63 8.61 7.86 -15.66
CA ARG A 63 9.99 8.36 -15.47
C ARG A 63 11.09 7.34 -15.78
N PHE A 64 10.85 6.07 -15.45
CA PHE A 64 11.81 4.98 -15.62
C PHE A 64 11.60 4.15 -16.89
N THR A 65 10.60 4.48 -17.71
CA THR A 65 10.30 3.75 -18.95
C THR A 65 11.05 4.29 -20.17
N ASP A 66 11.47 5.57 -20.13
CA ASP A 66 12.27 6.23 -21.18
C ASP A 66 13.71 6.50 -20.72
N ALA A 67 14.14 5.89 -19.61
CA ALA A 67 15.49 6.03 -19.08
C ALA A 67 16.49 5.24 -19.92
N ASN A 68 16.90 5.83 -21.05
CA ASN A 68 18.14 5.51 -21.79
C ASN A 68 18.31 4.06 -22.30
N PHE A 69 17.44 3.61 -23.21
CA PHE A 69 17.88 2.71 -24.30
C PHE A 69 18.94 3.37 -25.23
N ARG A 70 19.26 4.65 -25.01
CA ARG A 70 20.20 5.48 -25.80
C ARG A 70 21.60 5.63 -25.19
N ARG A 71 21.98 4.86 -24.17
CA ARG A 71 23.37 4.81 -23.66
C ARG A 71 24.03 3.49 -24.05
N PRO A 72 24.78 3.42 -25.17
CA PRO A 72 25.35 2.18 -25.72
C PRO A 72 26.32 1.46 -24.77
N GLY A 73 26.80 2.12 -23.71
CA GLY A 73 27.82 1.59 -22.81
C GLY A 73 27.31 0.89 -21.55
N PHE A 74 26.01 0.91 -21.25
CA PHE A 74 25.48 0.35 -19.99
C PHE A 74 24.15 -0.43 -20.17
N PRO A 75 24.13 -1.49 -20.99
CA PRO A 75 22.92 -2.32 -21.20
C PRO A 75 22.47 -3.09 -19.94
N TYR A 76 23.30 -3.16 -18.90
CA TYR A 76 23.04 -3.93 -17.66
C TYR A 76 22.32 -3.14 -16.56
N MET A 77 21.98 -1.86 -16.79
CA MET A 77 21.39 -0.98 -15.76
C MET A 77 19.87 -0.84 -15.85
N VAL A 78 19.21 -1.51 -16.80
CA VAL A 78 17.75 -1.53 -16.93
C VAL A 78 17.27 -2.94 -16.65
N MET A 79 16.72 -3.15 -15.47
CA MET A 79 16.09 -4.41 -15.09
C MET A 79 14.59 -4.18 -14.96
N PRO A 80 13.75 -5.06 -15.52
CA PRO A 80 12.33 -5.03 -15.21
C PRO A 80 12.15 -5.33 -13.72
N GLU A 81 11.32 -4.53 -13.07
CA GLU A 81 10.89 -4.74 -11.69
C GLU A 81 9.42 -5.09 -11.69
N ASP A 82 9.01 -5.90 -10.71
CA ASP A 82 7.59 -6.16 -10.49
C ASP A 82 6.90 -4.88 -10.02
N THR A 83 5.62 -4.74 -10.34
CA THR A 83 4.82 -3.58 -9.94
C THR A 83 3.61 -3.98 -9.12
N LEU A 84 3.35 -3.24 -8.04
CA LEU A 84 2.13 -3.36 -7.26
C LEU A 84 1.04 -2.48 -7.89
N GLN A 85 -0.11 -3.06 -8.19
CA GLN A 85 -1.28 -2.30 -8.67
C GLN A 85 -2.43 -2.36 -7.66
N ILE A 86 -2.91 -1.18 -7.26
CA ILE A 86 -4.17 -1.02 -6.54
C ILE A 86 -5.26 -0.84 -7.59
N VAL A 87 -6.15 -1.82 -7.71
CA VAL A 87 -7.22 -1.80 -8.71
C VAL A 87 -8.49 -1.17 -8.14
N SER A 88 -8.79 -1.47 -6.89
CA SER A 88 -9.97 -0.97 -6.20
C SER A 88 -9.73 -0.90 -4.70
N VAL A 89 -10.45 -0.01 -4.04
CA VAL A 89 -10.58 0.05 -2.59
C VAL A 89 -12.07 0.01 -2.28
N GLN A 90 -12.50 -1.03 -1.57
CA GLN A 90 -13.92 -1.25 -1.26
C GLN A 90 -14.14 -1.41 0.24
N VAL A 91 -15.17 -0.77 0.77
CA VAL A 91 -15.67 -1.00 2.13
C VAL A 91 -16.72 -2.11 2.07
N LYS A 92 -16.44 -3.28 2.66
CA LYS A 92 -17.36 -4.43 2.63
C LYS A 92 -18.24 -4.54 3.86
N ASP A 93 -17.66 -4.35 5.03
CA ASP A 93 -18.34 -4.54 6.30
C ASP A 93 -18.15 -3.32 7.21
N LEU A 94 -19.24 -2.94 7.88
CA LEU A 94 -19.24 -1.88 8.88
C LEU A 94 -19.19 -2.50 10.27
N THR A 95 -18.24 -2.02 11.09
CA THR A 95 -18.18 -2.35 12.52
C THR A 95 -18.12 -1.06 13.34
N GLY A 96 -18.06 -1.15 14.67
CA GLY A 96 -17.90 0.04 15.52
C GLY A 96 -19.09 1.00 15.54
N GLY A 97 -20.29 0.51 15.18
CA GLY A 97 -21.52 1.33 15.15
C GLY A 97 -21.57 2.33 14.00
N LEU A 98 -20.81 2.12 12.94
CA LEU A 98 -20.98 2.81 11.67
C LEU A 98 -22.22 2.28 10.94
N GLN A 99 -22.92 3.17 10.25
CA GLN A 99 -24.10 2.84 9.46
C GLN A 99 -24.00 3.54 8.11
N TRP A 100 -24.45 2.88 7.05
CA TRP A 100 -24.56 3.49 5.74
C TRP A 100 -25.59 4.63 5.73
N PRO A 101 -25.42 5.67 4.89
CA PRO A 101 -24.25 5.98 4.07
C PRO A 101 -23.07 6.53 4.90
N LEU A 102 -21.85 6.49 4.34
CA LEU A 102 -20.65 7.04 4.97
C LEU A 102 -20.06 8.17 4.13
N ASP A 103 -19.68 9.25 4.80
CA ASP A 103 -18.83 10.29 4.24
C ASP A 103 -17.37 10.00 4.60
N VAL A 104 -16.62 9.42 3.67
CA VAL A 104 -15.26 8.92 3.90
C VAL A 104 -14.21 9.93 3.43
N TYR A 105 -13.21 10.15 4.27
CA TYR A 105 -12.05 10.98 3.95
C TYR A 105 -10.76 10.39 4.53
N GLY A 106 -9.61 10.93 4.12
CA GLY A 106 -8.29 10.46 4.52
C GLY A 106 -7.46 9.98 3.32
N VAL A 107 -6.52 9.07 3.56
CA VAL A 107 -5.51 8.68 2.57
C VAL A 107 -5.40 7.15 2.41
N VAL A 108 -5.27 6.72 1.16
CA VAL A 108 -4.72 5.42 0.77
C VAL A 108 -3.53 5.70 -0.14
N ALA A 109 -2.35 5.26 0.26
CA ALA A 109 -1.12 5.49 -0.49
C ALA A 109 -0.19 4.28 -0.38
N VAL A 110 0.71 4.14 -1.35
CA VAL A 110 1.81 3.17 -1.27
C VAL A 110 3.13 3.90 -1.14
N ARG A 111 4.03 3.37 -0.30
CA ARG A 111 5.41 3.83 -0.16
C ARG A 111 6.35 2.73 -0.62
N ASP A 112 7.02 2.92 -1.74
CA ASP A 112 7.97 1.94 -2.27
C ASP A 112 9.43 2.36 -2.03
N GLY A 113 10.35 1.51 -2.48
CA GLY A 113 11.79 1.71 -2.33
C GLY A 113 12.39 2.85 -3.15
N VAL A 114 11.63 3.51 -4.04
CA VAL A 114 12.19 4.51 -4.97
C VAL A 114 12.49 5.82 -4.26
N ASP A 115 11.53 6.34 -3.50
CA ASP A 115 11.68 7.61 -2.79
C ASP A 115 11.04 7.62 -1.38
N ARG A 116 10.42 6.50 -0.97
CA ARG A 116 9.77 6.30 0.35
C ARG A 116 8.60 7.27 0.64
N MET A 117 8.25 8.14 -0.30
CA MET A 117 7.16 9.10 -0.19
C MET A 117 5.82 8.45 -0.57
N ARG A 118 4.70 9.09 -0.22
CA ARG A 118 3.38 8.60 -0.59
C ARG A 118 3.18 8.67 -2.10
N ASN A 119 2.98 7.52 -2.71
CA ASN A 119 2.37 7.39 -4.03
C ASN A 119 0.86 7.19 -3.83
N VAL A 120 0.12 8.29 -3.90
CA VAL A 120 -1.27 8.38 -3.43
C VAL A 120 -2.22 7.71 -4.42
N ALA A 121 -3.05 6.78 -3.93
CA ALA A 121 -4.14 6.17 -4.69
C ALA A 121 -5.50 6.82 -4.40
N PHE A 122 -5.72 7.27 -3.17
CA PHE A 122 -6.90 8.03 -2.74
C PHE A 122 -6.46 9.07 -1.71
N SER A 123 -6.95 10.30 -1.85
CA SER A 123 -6.76 11.36 -0.86
C SER A 123 -7.93 12.33 -0.92
N ARG A 124 -8.63 12.47 0.20
CA ARG A 124 -9.73 13.43 0.38
C ARG A 124 -9.59 14.09 1.74
N GLU A 125 -9.78 15.40 1.76
CA GLU A 125 -9.89 16.15 3.00
C GLU A 125 -11.30 16.00 3.60
N ARG A 126 -11.47 16.41 4.86
CA ARG A 126 -12.74 16.26 5.57
C ARG A 126 -13.89 17.06 4.95
N ASP A 127 -13.58 18.23 4.39
CA ASP A 127 -14.53 19.11 3.71
C ASP A 127 -14.90 18.60 2.31
N ASP A 128 -14.01 17.85 1.66
CA ASP A 128 -14.19 17.18 0.35
C ASP A 128 -14.30 15.65 0.50
N CYS A 129 -15.08 15.17 1.47
CA CYS A 129 -15.28 13.74 1.68
C CYS A 129 -16.04 13.08 0.51
N GLN A 130 -15.78 11.79 0.28
CA GLN A 130 -16.56 10.99 -0.67
C GLN A 130 -17.70 10.28 0.07
N SER A 131 -18.94 10.53 -0.34
CA SER A 131 -20.09 9.76 0.11
C SER A 131 -20.14 8.39 -0.57
N ILE A 132 -20.24 7.33 0.22
CA ILE A 132 -20.40 5.94 -0.23
C ILE A 132 -21.58 5.28 0.49
N ASN A 133 -22.19 4.28 -0.14
CA ASN A 133 -23.33 3.55 0.42
C ASN A 133 -23.16 2.04 0.23
N GLU A 134 -24.14 1.26 0.68
CA GLU A 134 -24.06 -0.21 0.62
C GLU A 134 -24.04 -0.75 -0.82
N GLN A 135 -24.73 -0.09 -1.75
CA GLN A 135 -24.79 -0.50 -3.16
C GLN A 135 -23.54 -0.04 -3.94
N ASP A 136 -22.96 1.10 -3.55
CA ASP A 136 -21.75 1.68 -4.13
C ASP A 136 -20.75 2.04 -3.03
N SER A 137 -19.97 1.04 -2.61
CA SER A 137 -19.06 1.10 -1.47
C SER A 137 -17.58 1.28 -1.86
N TYR A 138 -17.32 1.65 -3.10
CA TYR A 138 -15.97 1.84 -3.64
C TYR A 138 -15.47 3.26 -3.47
N LEU A 139 -14.18 3.41 -3.15
CA LEU A 139 -13.51 4.71 -3.17
C LEU A 139 -13.07 5.05 -4.59
N THR A 140 -13.28 6.30 -4.99
CA THR A 140 -12.86 6.83 -6.28
C THR A 140 -11.35 7.09 -6.25
N LEU A 141 -10.57 6.19 -6.82
CA LEU A 141 -9.12 6.29 -6.88
C LEU A 141 -8.69 7.42 -7.83
N THR A 142 -7.70 8.21 -7.41
CA THR A 142 -7.12 9.33 -8.18
C THR A 142 -5.68 9.08 -8.62
N GLY A 143 -5.09 7.97 -8.17
CA GLY A 143 -3.73 7.55 -8.52
C GLY A 143 -3.57 6.04 -8.48
N PRO A 144 -2.34 5.49 -8.44
CA PRO A 144 -1.08 6.18 -8.15
C PRO A 144 -0.55 7.09 -9.28
N SER A 145 0.30 8.07 -8.93
CA SER A 145 0.89 9.01 -9.91
C SER A 145 1.96 8.37 -10.79
N ARG A 146 2.50 7.22 -10.36
CA ARG A 146 3.45 6.37 -11.08
C ARG A 146 3.27 4.91 -10.69
N GLY A 147 3.84 3.98 -11.45
CA GLY A 147 3.93 2.58 -11.04
C GLY A 147 4.61 2.45 -9.67
N VAL A 148 4.05 1.62 -8.80
CA VAL A 148 4.65 1.25 -7.52
C VAL A 148 5.67 0.16 -7.79
N VAL A 149 6.93 0.40 -7.44
CA VAL A 149 8.01 -0.56 -7.70
C VAL A 149 8.11 -1.54 -6.54
N MET A 150 7.90 -2.82 -6.81
CA MET A 150 8.21 -3.87 -5.84
C MET A 150 9.68 -4.25 -6.04
N SER A 151 10.52 -4.00 -5.05
CA SER A 151 11.94 -4.37 -5.08
C SER A 151 12.31 -5.22 -3.85
N HIS A 152 13.61 -5.41 -3.60
CA HIS A 152 14.11 -6.06 -2.37
C HIS A 152 13.64 -5.38 -1.09
N ASP A 153 13.42 -4.06 -1.18
CA ASP A 153 12.89 -3.26 -0.10
C ASP A 153 11.37 -3.38 -0.01
N ASN A 154 10.86 -3.45 1.22
CA ASN A 154 9.41 -3.52 1.43
C ASN A 154 8.73 -2.26 0.91
N SER A 155 7.70 -2.46 0.09
CA SER A 155 6.67 -1.48 -0.18
C SER A 155 5.63 -1.51 0.92
N HIS A 156 5.05 -0.38 1.28
CA HIS A 156 4.07 -0.29 2.37
C HIS A 156 2.78 0.32 1.87
N LEU A 157 1.67 -0.41 1.98
CA LEU A 157 0.33 0.13 1.78
C LEU A 157 -0.08 0.84 3.05
N GLU A 158 -0.14 2.17 3.00
CA GLU A 158 -0.60 3.01 4.09
C GLU A 158 -2.08 3.33 3.91
N VAL A 159 -2.91 2.91 4.87
CA VAL A 159 -4.34 3.25 4.93
C VAL A 159 -4.60 4.02 6.20
N LYS A 160 -5.17 5.22 6.06
CA LYS A 160 -5.68 6.03 7.17
C LYS A 160 -6.94 6.75 6.71
N LEU A 161 -8.08 6.11 6.94
CA LEU A 161 -9.40 6.56 6.52
C LEU A 161 -10.30 6.79 7.72
N LYS A 162 -11.15 7.80 7.61
CA LYS A 162 -12.11 8.23 8.61
C LYS A 162 -13.48 8.43 8.00
N VAL A 163 -14.50 8.28 8.84
CA VAL A 163 -15.87 8.69 8.56
C VAL A 163 -16.12 10.03 9.24
N LYS A 164 -16.64 10.99 8.47
CA LYS A 164 -17.01 12.32 8.94
C LYS A 164 -18.22 12.24 9.88
N GLY A 165 -18.07 12.82 11.08
CA GLY A 165 -19.16 13.12 12.00
C GLY A 165 -19.69 14.54 11.82
N THR A 166 -20.62 14.97 12.67
CA THR A 166 -21.14 16.34 12.64
C THR A 166 -20.03 17.34 12.93
N THR A 167 -19.13 16.96 13.85
CA THR A 167 -17.95 17.73 14.26
C THR A 167 -16.68 16.87 14.13
N GLU A 168 -15.50 17.49 14.11
CA GLU A 168 -14.23 16.76 14.02
C GLU A 168 -14.02 15.77 15.18
N SER A 169 -14.52 16.11 16.38
CA SER A 169 -14.47 15.23 17.55
C SER A 169 -15.37 14.00 17.44
N GLU A 170 -16.35 14.03 16.54
CA GLU A 170 -17.26 12.91 16.27
C GLU A 170 -16.78 12.03 15.11
N ASP A 171 -15.70 12.41 14.43
CA ASP A 171 -15.13 11.61 13.35
C ASP A 171 -14.63 10.27 13.90
N LYS A 172 -14.90 9.20 13.15
CA LYS A 172 -14.53 7.84 13.52
C LYS A 172 -13.49 7.28 12.56
N ASP A 173 -12.53 6.54 13.08
CA ASP A 173 -11.61 5.79 12.22
C ASP A 173 -12.40 4.69 11.49
N LEU A 174 -12.32 4.68 10.16
CA LEU A 174 -12.86 3.61 9.33
C LEU A 174 -11.84 2.48 9.24
N ASN A 175 -10.61 2.82 8.88
CA ASN A 175 -9.49 1.90 8.77
C ASN A 175 -8.18 2.64 8.96
N LYS A 176 -7.28 2.08 9.77
CA LYS A 176 -5.96 2.65 10.03
C LYS A 176 -4.94 1.53 10.20
N PHE A 177 -4.16 1.27 9.16
CA PHE A 177 -3.15 0.21 9.17
C PHE A 177 -2.05 0.47 8.15
N VAL A 178 -0.97 -0.29 8.26
CA VAL A 178 0.08 -0.36 7.26
C VAL A 178 0.43 -1.81 7.00
N ASP A 179 0.34 -2.23 5.75
CA ASP A 179 0.75 -3.58 5.33
C ASP A 179 2.02 -3.51 4.50
N SER A 180 2.96 -4.42 4.75
CA SER A 180 4.20 -4.49 3.98
C SER A 180 4.13 -5.56 2.89
N TYR A 181 4.64 -5.22 1.71
CA TYR A 181 4.74 -6.08 0.54
C TYR A 181 6.21 -6.17 0.13
N ARG A 182 6.68 -7.39 -0.18
CA ARG A 182 8.06 -7.63 -0.61
C ARG A 182 8.08 -8.53 -1.85
N MET A 183 9.06 -8.31 -2.72
CA MET A 183 9.39 -9.27 -3.77
C MET A 183 9.84 -10.61 -3.16
N GLY A 184 9.22 -11.71 -3.58
CA GLY A 184 9.48 -13.07 -3.05
C GLY A 184 8.23 -13.95 -2.88
N SER A 185 7.04 -13.40 -3.10
CA SER A 185 5.76 -14.11 -3.00
C SER A 185 5.03 -14.11 -4.36
N TRP A 186 5.61 -14.75 -5.39
CA TRP A 186 4.98 -15.06 -6.69
C TRP A 186 4.49 -13.90 -7.59
N GLY A 187 5.19 -13.64 -8.70
CA GLY A 187 4.66 -13.01 -9.92
C GLY A 187 4.09 -11.59 -9.79
N CYS A 188 3.64 -11.04 -10.93
CA CYS A 188 2.94 -9.76 -10.99
C CYS A 188 1.60 -9.89 -10.25
N LEU A 189 1.45 -9.19 -9.12
CA LEU A 189 0.28 -9.29 -8.25
C LEU A 189 -0.58 -8.04 -8.40
N SER A 190 -1.80 -8.24 -8.90
CA SER A 190 -2.88 -7.25 -8.78
C SER A 190 -3.56 -7.43 -7.44
N TYR A 191 -3.65 -6.37 -6.63
CA TYR A 191 -4.31 -6.44 -5.32
C TYR A 191 -5.63 -5.67 -5.33
N ASN A 192 -6.65 -6.33 -4.80
CA ASN A 192 -7.88 -5.68 -4.38
C ASN A 192 -7.74 -5.35 -2.90
N VAL A 193 -7.69 -4.06 -2.55
CA VAL A 193 -7.65 -3.65 -1.15
C VAL A 193 -9.08 -3.74 -0.61
N VAL A 194 -9.35 -4.82 0.11
CA VAL A 194 -10.63 -5.01 0.79
C VAL A 194 -10.52 -4.40 2.18
N LEU A 195 -11.23 -3.31 2.41
CA LEU A 195 -11.32 -2.68 3.71
C LEU A 195 -12.48 -3.30 4.49
N VAL A 196 -12.12 -4.05 5.52
CA VAL A 196 -13.05 -4.46 6.57
C VAL A 196 -12.91 -3.41 7.67
N GLY A 197 -14.00 -2.78 8.12
CA GLY A 197 -13.91 -1.85 9.25
C GLY A 197 -13.31 -2.57 10.47
N LYS A 198 -12.03 -2.35 10.78
CA LYS A 198 -11.40 -2.96 11.96
C LYS A 198 -11.74 -2.13 13.20
N LYS A 199 -12.06 -2.85 14.28
CA LYS A 199 -12.29 -2.30 15.61
C LYS A 199 -11.06 -1.49 16.04
N ALA A 200 -11.25 -0.22 16.38
CA ALA A 200 -10.21 0.54 17.07
C ALA A 200 -9.88 -0.17 18.38
N GLU A 201 -8.65 -0.67 18.52
CA GLU A 201 -8.14 -1.10 19.81
C GLU A 201 -8.01 0.14 20.71
N ARG A 202 -8.53 0.01 21.93
CA ARG A 202 -8.52 1.06 22.96
C ARG A 202 -7.13 1.22 23.56
#